data_AF-A0A091DHK8-F1
#
_entry.id   AF-A0A091DHK8-F1
#
_cell.length_a   1.000
_cell.length_b   1.000
_cell.length_c   1.000
_cell.angle_alpha   90.00
_cell.angle_beta   90.00
_cell.angle_gamma   90.00
#
_symmetry.space_group_name_H-M   'P 1'
#
loop_
_entity.id
_entity.type
_entity.pdbx_description
1 polymer ?
#
loop_
_entity_poly.entity_id
_entity_poly.type
_entity_poly.pdbx_seq_one_letter_code
_entity_poly.pdbx_strand_id
1 'polypeptide(L)'
;MLELLEMPAAELLQDHQHLWAQLFSPGVEMKKITDAHTPSGLTVNLTLYYMLSCSPAPLLSPSLSRREREQMEATLSYEDHCFSGHATMHAENLWPGRLGSVQQILQLSGLWRLTLQKRGCKGLVKAGAPGILQGMVLSFGGLQFTENHLQFQADPDVLHNSYALRGIRYKDDHLDLAVLADAEGKPYLHVSVEARGQPGKVYACEAGCLREPVELTAAPGGHTFSVMVTQPITPLLYISTDLTHLQDLRHTLHLKAILAHDEHMAQQDPGLPFLFWFSVASLITLFHLFLFKLIYNEYCGPGAKPLFRSKLGHAVLARGGPQATESMAAVAWPGWQQALTLVSFARTGGSQRLREPGPCRQPPFAQTAPGALLLRAGVPRSTALCALLGTVAPKHWWTPELALEGRVPGGEGAAAGL
;
A
#
# COMPACT_ATOMS: atom_id res chain seq x y z
N MET A 1 -10.32 16.62 -39.71
CA MET A 1 -8.85 16.81 -39.58
C MET A 1 -8.44 18.25 -39.85
N LEU A 2 -8.99 18.92 -40.88
CA LEU A 2 -8.79 20.36 -41.09
C LEU A 2 -9.39 21.23 -39.96
N GLU A 3 -10.59 20.92 -39.47
CA GLU A 3 -11.18 21.63 -38.31
C GLU A 3 -10.29 21.59 -37.05
N LEU A 4 -9.59 20.49 -36.81
CA LEU A 4 -8.71 20.31 -35.64
C LEU A 4 -7.42 21.14 -35.74
N LEU A 5 -7.03 21.55 -36.95
CA LEU A 5 -5.89 22.45 -37.18
C LEU A 5 -6.29 23.92 -37.05
N GLU A 6 -7.58 24.22 -37.09
CA GLU A 6 -8.14 25.57 -36.95
C GLU A 6 -8.55 25.89 -35.48
N MET A 7 -8.64 24.86 -34.63
CA MET A 7 -8.93 25.03 -33.20
C MET A 7 -7.77 25.71 -32.44
N PRO A 8 -8.05 26.67 -31.54
CA PRO A 8 -7.05 27.22 -30.64
C PRO A 8 -6.40 26.16 -29.75
N ALA A 9 -5.08 26.27 -29.53
CA ALA A 9 -4.35 25.33 -28.66
C ALA A 9 -4.89 25.27 -27.22
N ALA A 10 -5.46 26.37 -26.71
CA ALA A 10 -6.06 26.42 -25.38
C ALA A 10 -7.33 25.55 -25.29
N GLU A 11 -8.16 25.57 -26.33
CA GLU A 11 -9.37 24.75 -26.41
C GLU A 11 -9.01 23.27 -26.52
N LEU A 12 -8.03 22.93 -27.37
CA LEU A 12 -7.50 21.56 -27.46
C LEU A 12 -6.95 21.05 -26.13
N LEU A 13 -6.25 21.89 -25.37
CA LEU A 13 -5.74 21.54 -24.05
C LEU A 13 -6.88 21.31 -23.05
N GLN A 14 -7.90 22.18 -23.05
CA GLN A 14 -9.06 22.07 -22.16
C GLN A 14 -9.85 20.79 -22.46
N ASP A 15 -10.10 20.50 -23.74
CA ASP A 15 -10.76 19.26 -24.17
C ASP A 15 -9.96 18.03 -23.77
N HIS A 16 -8.64 18.07 -23.97
CA HIS A 16 -7.76 16.98 -23.55
C HIS A 16 -7.82 16.77 -22.03
N GLN A 17 -7.75 17.83 -21.23
CA GLN A 17 -7.84 17.75 -19.77
C GLN A 17 -9.18 17.17 -19.31
N HIS A 18 -10.28 17.60 -19.92
CA HIS A 18 -11.61 17.10 -19.60
C HIS A 18 -11.77 15.61 -19.92
N LEU A 19 -11.34 15.19 -21.11
CA LEU A 19 -11.37 13.78 -21.51
C LEU A 19 -10.44 12.91 -20.65
N TRP A 20 -9.27 13.44 -20.29
CA TRP A 20 -8.33 12.73 -19.42
C TRP A 20 -8.87 12.56 -18.00
N ALA A 21 -9.55 13.58 -17.45
CA ALA A 21 -10.21 13.49 -16.15
C ALA A 21 -11.33 12.43 -16.14
N GLN A 22 -12.09 12.31 -17.23
CA GLN A 22 -13.08 11.23 -17.37
C GLN A 22 -12.43 9.85 -17.45
N LEU A 23 -11.30 9.73 -18.18
CA LEU A 23 -10.59 8.46 -18.33
C LEU A 23 -9.99 7.98 -17.01
N PHE A 24 -9.48 8.90 -16.19
CA PHE A 24 -8.86 8.64 -14.88
C PHE A 24 -9.86 8.57 -13.72
N SER A 25 -11.17 8.54 -13.99
CA SER A 25 -12.16 8.43 -12.91
C SER A 25 -12.01 7.13 -12.11
N PRO A 26 -11.76 5.95 -12.71
CA PRO A 26 -11.36 4.76 -11.97
C PRO A 26 -9.88 4.81 -11.60
N GLY A 27 -9.51 4.24 -10.46
CA GLY A 27 -8.10 4.23 -10.07
C GLY A 27 -7.79 3.50 -8.78
N VAL A 28 -6.48 3.48 -8.49
CA VAL A 28 -5.92 2.90 -7.27
C VAL A 28 -5.29 4.03 -6.46
N GLU A 29 -5.64 4.12 -5.19
CA GLU A 29 -5.12 5.11 -4.26
C GLU A 29 -4.43 4.41 -3.08
N MET A 30 -3.13 4.66 -2.92
CA MET A 30 -2.36 4.14 -1.79
C MET A 30 -2.46 5.09 -0.60
N LYS A 31 -2.87 4.57 0.57
CA LYS A 31 -3.00 5.36 1.81
C LYS A 31 -1.86 5.08 2.78
N LYS A 32 -1.67 3.81 3.14
CA LYS A 32 -0.64 3.38 4.09
C LYS A 32 0.04 2.13 3.53
N ILE A 33 1.36 2.20 3.44
CA ILE A 33 2.21 1.09 2.99
C ILE A 33 3.04 0.62 4.18
N THR A 34 3.04 -0.69 4.40
CA THR A 34 3.68 -1.33 5.56
C THR A 34 4.71 -2.38 5.16
N ASP A 35 4.65 -2.93 3.95
CA ASP A 35 5.68 -3.82 3.39
C ASP A 35 6.54 -3.14 2.31
N ALA A 36 7.65 -3.80 1.96
CA ALA A 36 8.62 -3.30 0.99
C ALA A 36 8.28 -3.61 -0.48
N HIS A 37 7.40 -4.58 -0.74
CA HIS A 37 7.08 -5.05 -2.09
C HIS A 37 5.86 -4.33 -2.68
N THR A 38 5.09 -3.62 -1.85
CA THR A 38 3.97 -2.78 -2.29
C THR A 38 4.48 -1.51 -2.99
N PRO A 39 4.02 -1.22 -4.21
CA PRO A 39 4.46 -0.05 -4.96
C PRO A 39 3.95 1.25 -4.30
N SER A 40 4.77 2.30 -4.40
CA SER A 40 4.35 3.63 -3.95
C SER A 40 3.16 4.17 -4.76
N GLY A 41 2.36 5.06 -4.18
CA GLY A 41 1.27 5.73 -4.92
C GLY A 41 1.75 6.47 -6.17
N LEU A 42 2.98 7.00 -6.16
CA LEU A 42 3.60 7.59 -7.35
C LEU A 42 3.87 6.55 -8.44
N THR A 43 4.41 5.39 -8.07
CA THR A 43 4.67 4.27 -8.99
C THR A 43 3.38 3.78 -9.64
N VAL A 44 2.31 3.61 -8.85
CA VAL A 44 1.00 3.20 -9.33
C VAL A 44 0.46 4.24 -10.33
N ASN A 45 0.36 5.51 -9.93
CA ASN A 45 -0.17 6.58 -10.77
C ASN A 45 0.61 6.76 -12.08
N LEU A 46 1.94 6.71 -12.00
CA LEU A 46 2.81 6.82 -13.17
C LEU A 46 2.62 5.63 -14.13
N THR A 47 2.47 4.43 -13.59
CA THR A 47 2.21 3.22 -14.39
C THR A 47 0.86 3.32 -15.09
N LEU A 48 -0.22 3.70 -14.38
CA LEU A 48 -1.55 3.92 -14.95
C LEU A 48 -1.50 4.97 -16.06
N TYR A 49 -0.79 6.09 -15.85
CA TYR A 49 -0.59 7.13 -16.86
C TYR A 49 0.07 6.60 -18.14
N TYR A 50 1.15 5.83 -18.02
CA TYR A 50 1.79 5.24 -19.20
C TYR A 50 0.90 4.24 -19.92
N MET A 51 0.18 3.41 -19.17
CA MET A 51 -0.73 2.41 -19.73
C MET A 51 -1.86 3.04 -20.53
N LEU A 52 -2.45 4.11 -20.01
CA LEU A 52 -3.50 4.88 -20.68
C LEU A 52 -2.95 5.65 -21.89
N SER A 53 -1.78 6.27 -21.76
CA SER A 53 -1.12 7.00 -22.87
C SER A 53 -0.76 6.08 -24.04
N CYS A 54 -0.41 4.82 -23.76
CA CYS A 54 -0.08 3.80 -24.76
C CYS A 54 -1.31 3.08 -25.35
N SER A 55 -2.53 3.47 -24.97
CA SER A 55 -3.75 2.75 -25.34
C SER A 55 -4.79 3.64 -26.00
N PRO A 56 -5.44 3.19 -27.09
CA PRO A 56 -6.50 3.97 -27.70
C PRO A 56 -7.71 4.03 -26.76
N ALA A 57 -8.42 5.16 -26.75
CA ALA A 57 -9.66 5.35 -25.99
C ALA A 57 -10.85 5.51 -26.96
N PRO A 58 -11.31 4.42 -27.63
CA PRO A 58 -12.34 4.49 -28.67
C PRO A 58 -13.67 5.05 -28.15
N LEU A 59 -14.02 4.77 -26.88
CA LEU A 59 -15.22 5.28 -26.22
C LEU A 59 -15.26 6.81 -26.07
N LEU A 60 -14.11 7.46 -26.09
CA LEU A 60 -14.02 8.94 -26.06
C LEU A 60 -14.06 9.53 -27.48
N SER A 61 -14.00 8.70 -28.53
CA SER A 61 -14.05 9.18 -29.91
C SER A 61 -15.49 9.51 -30.32
N PRO A 62 -15.75 10.69 -30.90
CA PRO A 62 -17.06 11.04 -31.44
C PRO A 62 -17.42 10.24 -32.71
N SER A 63 -16.42 9.66 -33.38
CA SER A 63 -16.62 8.89 -34.62
C SER A 63 -17.10 7.44 -34.40
N LEU A 64 -17.18 6.98 -33.15
CA LEU A 64 -17.61 5.62 -32.84
C LEU A 64 -19.12 5.48 -33.06
N SER A 65 -19.56 4.43 -33.77
CA SER A 65 -20.99 4.23 -33.99
C SER A 65 -21.71 3.94 -32.67
N ARG A 66 -22.99 4.33 -32.58
CA ARG A 66 -23.80 4.10 -31.38
C ARG A 66 -23.82 2.62 -30.95
N ARG A 67 -23.95 1.71 -31.91
CA ARG A 67 -23.94 0.26 -31.66
C ARG A 67 -22.60 -0.24 -31.09
N GLU A 68 -21.48 0.24 -31.63
CA GLU A 68 -20.15 -0.14 -31.12
C GLU A 68 -19.90 0.44 -29.73
N ARG A 69 -20.38 1.67 -29.48
CA ARG A 69 -20.33 2.30 -28.15
C ARG A 69 -21.10 1.49 -27.12
N GLU A 70 -22.37 1.17 -27.40
CA GLU A 70 -23.22 0.35 -26.53
C GLU A 70 -22.58 -1.03 -26.26
N GLN A 71 -21.97 -1.65 -27.28
CA GLN A 71 -21.26 -2.92 -27.12
C GLN A 71 -20.03 -2.80 -26.21
N MET A 72 -19.20 -1.76 -26.38
CA MET A 72 -18.02 -1.54 -25.54
C MET A 72 -18.40 -1.16 -24.10
N GLU A 73 -19.44 -0.35 -23.92
CA GLU A 73 -19.98 -0.01 -22.60
C GLU A 73 -20.50 -1.25 -21.88
N ALA A 74 -21.23 -2.13 -22.58
CA ALA A 74 -21.67 -3.42 -22.01
C ALA A 74 -20.48 -4.28 -21.54
N THR A 75 -19.40 -4.34 -22.32
CA THR A 75 -18.15 -5.04 -21.94
C THR A 75 -17.48 -4.42 -20.71
N LEU A 76 -17.55 -3.10 -20.53
CA LEU A 76 -17.00 -2.43 -19.33
C LEU A 76 -17.86 -2.66 -18.09
N SER A 77 -19.17 -2.66 -18.26
CA SER A 77 -20.14 -2.91 -17.19
C SER A 77 -19.99 -4.32 -16.63
N TYR A 78 -19.73 -5.29 -17.50
CA TYR A 78 -19.61 -6.68 -17.11
C TYR A 78 -18.82 -7.49 -18.15
N GLU A 79 -17.73 -8.13 -17.72
CA GLU A 79 -16.98 -9.10 -18.50
C GLU A 79 -16.85 -10.38 -17.68
N ASP A 80 -17.47 -11.46 -18.16
CA ASP A 80 -17.43 -12.77 -17.55
C ASP A 80 -15.99 -13.21 -17.25
N HIS A 81 -15.75 -13.65 -16.02
CA HIS A 81 -14.49 -14.27 -15.60
C HIS A 81 -13.25 -13.36 -15.70
N CYS A 82 -13.43 -12.02 -15.77
CA CYS A 82 -12.29 -11.11 -15.82
C CYS A 82 -11.62 -10.94 -14.45
N PHE A 83 -10.30 -11.19 -14.56
CA PHE A 83 -9.24 -11.36 -13.61
C PHE A 83 -9.30 -12.64 -12.77
N SER A 84 -9.08 -13.77 -13.44
CA SER A 84 -8.87 -15.07 -12.79
C SER A 84 -7.44 -15.23 -12.27
N GLY A 85 -7.17 -14.84 -11.02
CA GLY A 85 -5.95 -15.19 -10.29
C GLY A 85 -5.55 -14.19 -9.19
N HIS A 86 -4.34 -14.34 -8.65
CA HIS A 86 -3.87 -13.54 -7.51
C HIS A 86 -3.67 -12.06 -7.82
N ALA A 87 -3.88 -11.23 -6.79
CA ALA A 87 -3.61 -9.80 -6.80
C ALA A 87 -2.21 -9.47 -7.33
N THR A 88 -2.15 -8.44 -8.16
CA THR A 88 -0.94 -7.95 -8.84
C THR A 88 -0.20 -6.88 -8.04
N MET A 89 -0.69 -6.49 -6.86
CA MET A 89 -0.08 -5.45 -6.02
C MET A 89 1.42 -5.68 -5.81
N HIS A 90 1.83 -6.91 -5.51
CA HIS A 90 3.23 -7.28 -5.27
C HIS A 90 3.99 -7.74 -6.53
N ALA A 91 3.39 -7.61 -7.72
CA ALA A 91 4.04 -7.99 -8.97
C ALA A 91 4.99 -6.87 -9.42
N GLU A 92 6.23 -6.88 -8.93
CA GLU A 92 7.24 -5.84 -9.21
C GLU A 92 7.49 -5.63 -10.72
N ASN A 93 7.34 -6.67 -11.54
CA ASN A 93 7.46 -6.59 -12.99
C ASN A 93 6.32 -5.79 -13.67
N LEU A 94 5.15 -5.72 -13.03
CA LEU A 94 4.00 -4.96 -13.47
C LEU A 94 3.99 -3.53 -12.90
N TRP A 95 4.65 -3.33 -11.74
CA TRP A 95 4.75 -2.05 -11.04
C TRP A 95 6.22 -1.61 -10.85
N PRO A 96 6.98 -1.38 -11.93
CA PRO A 96 8.41 -1.08 -11.82
C PRO A 96 8.66 0.27 -11.15
N GLY A 97 9.56 0.30 -10.16
CA GLY A 97 9.92 1.52 -9.45
C GLY A 97 10.62 2.59 -10.31
N ARG A 98 11.17 2.23 -11.48
CA ARG A 98 11.81 3.16 -12.40
C ARG A 98 11.58 2.74 -13.87
N LEU A 99 11.17 3.70 -14.69
CA LEU A 99 11.10 3.59 -16.14
C LEU A 99 11.95 4.72 -16.74
N GLY A 100 12.98 4.36 -17.50
CA GLY A 100 13.97 5.31 -18.02
C GLY A 100 13.92 5.50 -19.54
N SER A 101 13.17 4.68 -20.28
CA SER A 101 13.11 4.78 -21.74
C SER A 101 11.72 4.47 -22.30
N VAL A 102 11.44 5.03 -23.47
CA VAL A 102 10.20 4.76 -24.23
C VAL A 102 10.07 3.26 -24.55
N GLN A 103 11.18 2.58 -24.84
CA GLN A 103 11.16 1.13 -25.09
C GLN A 103 10.68 0.33 -23.87
N GLN A 104 11.15 0.69 -22.67
CA GLN A 104 10.69 0.06 -21.42
C GLN A 104 9.20 0.28 -21.20
N ILE A 105 8.70 1.50 -21.49
CA ILE A 105 7.27 1.82 -21.37
C ILE A 105 6.43 0.98 -22.35
N LEU A 106 6.86 0.84 -23.60
CA LEU A 106 6.15 0.03 -24.60
C LEU A 106 6.18 -1.47 -24.25
N GLN A 107 7.30 -1.97 -23.71
CA GLN A 107 7.42 -3.34 -23.20
C GLN A 107 6.46 -3.58 -22.02
N LEU A 108 6.41 -2.64 -21.07
CA LEU A 108 5.50 -2.70 -19.94
C LEU A 108 4.03 -2.70 -20.40
N SER A 109 3.69 -1.88 -21.39
CA SER A 109 2.35 -1.87 -22.00
C SER A 109 2.00 -3.21 -22.64
N GLY A 110 2.93 -3.83 -23.36
CA GLY A 110 2.76 -5.18 -23.89
C GLY A 110 2.56 -6.23 -22.80
N LEU A 111 3.35 -6.17 -21.72
CA LEU A 111 3.27 -7.10 -20.59
C LEU A 111 1.93 -6.99 -19.85
N TRP A 112 1.45 -5.79 -19.60
CA TRP A 112 0.15 -5.56 -18.97
C TRP A 112 -1.00 -6.10 -19.82
N ARG A 113 -1.02 -5.80 -21.12
CA ARG A 113 -2.04 -6.33 -22.03
C ARG A 113 -2.02 -7.85 -22.08
N LEU A 114 -0.83 -8.45 -22.15
CA LEU A 114 -0.67 -9.90 -22.13
C LEU A 114 -1.21 -10.50 -20.81
N THR A 115 -0.85 -9.89 -19.68
CA THR A 115 -1.30 -10.33 -18.35
C THR A 115 -2.82 -10.31 -18.24
N LEU A 116 -3.44 -9.18 -18.58
CA LEU A 116 -4.90 -9.04 -18.55
C LEU A 116 -5.60 -10.04 -19.48
N GLN A 117 -5.09 -10.22 -20.71
CA GLN A 117 -5.64 -11.19 -21.66
C GLN A 117 -5.52 -12.64 -21.17
N LYS A 118 -4.40 -13.00 -20.54
CA LYS A 118 -4.17 -14.34 -19.99
C LYS A 118 -5.00 -14.62 -18.74
N ARG A 119 -5.54 -13.59 -18.10
CA ARG A 119 -6.36 -13.64 -16.88
C ARG A 119 -7.85 -13.37 -17.16
N GLY A 120 -8.31 -13.61 -18.39
CA GLY A 120 -9.73 -13.53 -18.75
C GLY A 120 -10.24 -12.16 -19.20
N CYS A 121 -9.47 -11.08 -19.05
CA CYS A 121 -9.93 -9.72 -19.36
C CYS A 121 -9.75 -9.33 -20.84
N LYS A 122 -10.00 -10.27 -21.78
CA LYS A 122 -9.79 -10.03 -23.21
C LYS A 122 -10.77 -8.99 -23.77
N GLY A 123 -12.03 -8.98 -23.33
CA GLY A 123 -13.01 -7.96 -23.71
C GLY A 123 -12.60 -6.57 -23.23
N LEU A 124 -12.21 -6.45 -21.95
CA LEU A 124 -11.73 -5.17 -21.39
C LEU A 124 -10.51 -4.63 -22.15
N VAL A 125 -9.54 -5.47 -22.51
CA VAL A 125 -8.38 -5.03 -23.30
C VAL A 125 -8.79 -4.57 -24.70
N LYS A 126 -9.84 -5.15 -25.30
CA LYS A 126 -10.39 -4.71 -26.60
C LYS A 126 -11.14 -3.38 -26.49
N ALA A 127 -11.77 -3.08 -25.36
CA ALA A 127 -12.42 -1.80 -25.10
C ALA A 127 -11.43 -0.62 -25.00
N GLY A 128 -10.12 -0.91 -24.98
CA GLY A 128 -9.06 0.09 -25.03
C GLY A 128 -8.71 0.62 -23.65
N ALA A 129 -8.34 1.90 -23.57
CA ALA A 129 -7.81 2.54 -22.37
C ALA A 129 -8.75 2.41 -21.15
N PRO A 130 -10.08 2.63 -21.24
CA PRO A 130 -10.99 2.46 -20.10
C PRO A 130 -11.01 1.03 -19.56
N GLY A 131 -11.02 0.02 -20.44
CA GLY A 131 -11.06 -1.37 -20.03
C GLY A 131 -9.72 -1.87 -19.49
N ILE A 132 -8.60 -1.42 -20.06
CA ILE A 132 -7.27 -1.69 -19.51
C ILE A 132 -7.17 -1.15 -18.08
N LEU A 133 -7.60 0.09 -17.84
CA LEU A 133 -7.59 0.70 -16.51
C LEU A 133 -8.45 -0.09 -15.52
N GLN A 134 -9.68 -0.43 -15.90
CA GLN A 134 -10.55 -1.23 -15.04
C GLN A 134 -9.94 -2.61 -14.74
N GLY A 135 -9.38 -3.28 -15.74
CA GLY A 135 -8.67 -4.55 -15.55
C GLY A 135 -7.48 -4.42 -14.59
N MET A 136 -6.73 -3.31 -14.66
CA MET A 136 -5.63 -3.03 -13.73
C MET A 136 -6.11 -2.76 -12.30
N VAL A 137 -7.22 -2.03 -12.13
CA VAL A 137 -7.82 -1.78 -10.79
C VAL A 137 -8.29 -3.11 -10.17
N LEU A 138 -8.98 -3.94 -10.95
CA LEU A 138 -9.42 -5.28 -10.51
C LEU A 138 -8.20 -6.15 -10.15
N SER A 139 -7.20 -6.18 -11.02
CA SER A 139 -6.00 -6.99 -10.80
C SER A 139 -5.20 -6.49 -9.61
N PHE A 140 -5.22 -5.21 -9.26
CA PHE A 140 -4.46 -4.67 -8.14
C PHE A 140 -4.92 -5.27 -6.81
N GLY A 141 -6.24 -5.25 -6.56
CA GLY A 141 -6.84 -5.82 -5.34
C GLY A 141 -7.12 -7.33 -5.40
N GLY A 142 -6.97 -7.99 -6.56
CA GLY A 142 -7.41 -9.37 -6.72
C GLY A 142 -8.94 -9.50 -6.77
N LEU A 143 -9.61 -8.50 -7.34
CA LEU A 143 -11.04 -8.60 -7.65
C LEU A 143 -11.23 -9.40 -8.92
N GLN A 144 -12.26 -10.22 -8.94
CA GLN A 144 -12.62 -11.05 -10.07
C GLN A 144 -14.11 -10.92 -10.38
N PHE A 145 -14.45 -10.68 -11.64
CA PHE A 145 -15.79 -10.88 -12.14
C PHE A 145 -16.06 -12.37 -12.34
N THR A 146 -17.21 -12.82 -11.90
CA THR A 146 -17.79 -14.14 -12.17
C THR A 146 -19.18 -13.94 -12.76
N GLU A 147 -19.77 -15.00 -13.33
CA GLU A 147 -21.07 -14.98 -14.03
C GLU A 147 -22.15 -14.11 -13.37
N ASN A 148 -22.24 -14.17 -12.04
CA ASN A 148 -23.31 -13.51 -11.29
C ASN A 148 -22.84 -12.55 -10.20
N HIS A 149 -21.54 -12.46 -9.92
CA HIS A 149 -21.03 -11.64 -8.82
C HIS A 149 -19.58 -11.19 -9.00
N LEU A 150 -19.24 -10.09 -8.35
CA LEU A 150 -17.87 -9.61 -8.17
C LEU A 150 -17.35 -10.18 -6.84
N GLN A 151 -16.19 -10.83 -6.86
CA GLN A 151 -15.55 -11.37 -5.66
C GLN A 151 -14.23 -10.66 -5.40
N PHE A 152 -13.95 -10.35 -4.14
CA PHE A 152 -12.68 -9.78 -3.68
C PHE A 152 -11.82 -10.90 -3.07
N GLN A 153 -10.85 -11.38 -3.84
CA GLN A 153 -9.95 -12.48 -3.46
C GLN A 153 -8.54 -11.93 -3.19
N ALA A 154 -8.44 -11.03 -2.22
CA ALA A 154 -7.14 -10.62 -1.70
C ALA A 154 -6.59 -11.68 -0.76
N ASP A 155 -5.26 -11.81 -0.77
CA ASP A 155 -4.53 -12.59 0.22
C ASP A 155 -4.61 -11.85 1.57
N PRO A 156 -5.10 -12.50 2.65
CA PRO A 156 -5.16 -11.91 3.98
C PRO A 156 -3.82 -11.29 4.39
N ASP A 157 -2.69 -11.90 4.08
CA ASP A 157 -1.36 -11.45 4.50
C ASP A 157 -1.04 -10.02 4.01
N VAL A 158 -1.75 -9.53 2.98
CA VAL A 158 -1.53 -8.23 2.33
C VAL A 158 -2.37 -7.11 2.94
N LEU A 159 -3.38 -7.44 3.75
CA LEU A 159 -4.37 -6.48 4.25
C LEU A 159 -3.84 -5.56 5.36
N HIS A 160 -2.59 -5.73 5.78
CA HIS A 160 -1.90 -4.78 6.65
C HIS A 160 -1.63 -3.42 5.95
N ASN A 161 -1.66 -3.39 4.61
CA ASN A 161 -1.65 -2.16 3.82
C ASN A 161 -3.04 -1.54 3.70
N SER A 162 -3.10 -0.21 3.61
CA SER A 162 -4.34 0.52 3.34
C SER A 162 -4.33 1.13 1.94
N TYR A 163 -5.35 0.81 1.15
CA TYR A 163 -5.50 1.28 -0.23
C TYR A 163 -6.98 1.37 -0.61
N ALA A 164 -7.29 2.15 -1.64
CA ALA A 164 -8.64 2.27 -2.19
C ALA A 164 -8.65 2.02 -3.70
N LEU A 165 -9.70 1.34 -4.15
CA LEU A 165 -10.01 1.02 -5.54
C LEU A 165 -11.28 1.77 -5.86
N ARG A 166 -11.19 2.73 -6.78
CA ARG A 166 -12.28 3.65 -7.09
C ARG A 166 -12.84 3.40 -8.48
N GLY A 167 -14.12 3.68 -8.65
CA GLY A 167 -14.82 3.73 -9.93
C GLY A 167 -14.87 2.38 -10.65
N ILE A 168 -14.94 1.27 -9.92
CA ILE A 168 -15.10 -0.06 -10.51
C ILE A 168 -16.51 -0.13 -11.10
N ARG A 169 -16.60 -0.29 -12.43
CA ARG A 169 -17.91 -0.42 -13.08
C ARG A 169 -18.45 -1.82 -12.85
N TYR A 170 -19.65 -1.90 -12.29
CA TYR A 170 -20.36 -3.16 -12.11
C TYR A 170 -21.81 -2.97 -12.53
N LYS A 171 -22.16 -3.52 -13.70
CA LYS A 171 -23.43 -3.25 -14.39
C LYS A 171 -23.59 -1.74 -14.65
N ASP A 172 -24.63 -1.11 -14.10
CA ASP A 172 -24.92 0.31 -14.29
C ASP A 172 -24.33 1.20 -13.17
N ASP A 173 -23.77 0.58 -12.11
CA ASP A 173 -23.27 1.28 -10.93
C ASP A 173 -21.74 1.35 -10.89
N HIS A 174 -21.22 2.33 -10.16
CA HIS A 174 -19.81 2.46 -9.86
C HIS A 174 -19.57 2.09 -8.39
N LEU A 175 -18.64 1.19 -8.16
CA LEU A 175 -18.26 0.71 -6.84
C LEU A 175 -16.89 1.27 -6.44
N ASP A 176 -16.81 1.76 -5.22
CA ASP A 176 -15.57 2.10 -4.55
C ASP A 176 -15.35 1.11 -3.41
N LEU A 177 -14.18 0.50 -3.37
CA LEU A 177 -13.78 -0.45 -2.33
C LEU A 177 -12.45 0.01 -1.72
N ALA A 178 -12.41 0.20 -0.41
CA ALA A 178 -11.20 0.53 0.32
C ALA A 178 -10.88 -0.50 1.40
N VAL A 179 -9.61 -0.88 1.48
CA VAL A 179 -9.04 -1.64 2.59
C VAL A 179 -8.39 -0.64 3.53
N LEU A 180 -8.87 -0.59 4.77
CA LEU A 180 -8.44 0.36 5.79
C LEU A 180 -8.09 -0.40 7.07
N ALA A 181 -7.23 0.17 7.89
CA ALA A 181 -6.95 -0.34 9.23
C ALA A 181 -7.63 0.55 10.29
N ASP A 182 -8.18 -0.06 11.34
CA ASP A 182 -8.72 0.65 12.49
C ASP A 182 -7.60 1.20 13.41
N ALA A 183 -7.97 1.75 14.57
CA ALA A 183 -7.02 2.31 15.52
C ALA A 183 -6.12 1.24 16.15
N GLU A 184 -6.62 0.01 16.24
CA GLU A 184 -5.94 -1.18 16.74
C GLU A 184 -5.08 -1.87 15.67
N GLY A 185 -5.18 -1.44 14.41
CA GLY A 185 -4.45 -1.98 13.28
C GLY A 185 -5.14 -3.16 12.58
N LYS A 186 -6.40 -3.47 12.92
CA LYS A 186 -7.17 -4.54 12.28
C LYS A 186 -7.74 -4.05 10.94
N PRO A 187 -7.65 -4.87 9.88
CA PRO A 187 -8.17 -4.48 8.59
C PRO A 187 -9.71 -4.61 8.55
N TYR A 188 -10.35 -3.63 7.92
CA TYR A 188 -11.76 -3.64 7.56
C TYR A 188 -11.95 -3.16 6.11
N LEU A 189 -13.04 -3.60 5.50
CA LEU A 189 -13.41 -3.22 4.14
C LEU A 189 -14.46 -2.12 4.20
N HIS A 190 -14.26 -1.06 3.42
CA HIS A 190 -15.24 0.00 3.22
C HIS A 190 -15.70 -0.03 1.77
N VAL A 191 -17.01 -0.08 1.56
CA VAL A 191 -17.63 -0.20 0.24
C VAL A 191 -18.67 0.90 0.08
N SER A 192 -18.56 1.67 -0.99
CA SER A 192 -19.56 2.68 -1.36
C SER A 192 -20.00 2.52 -2.82
N VAL A 193 -21.25 2.86 -3.08
CA VAL A 193 -21.87 2.79 -4.40
C VAL A 193 -22.19 4.20 -4.86
N GLU A 194 -21.70 4.55 -6.04
CA GLU A 194 -22.08 5.76 -6.76
C GLU A 194 -23.03 5.35 -7.90
N ALA A 195 -24.32 5.62 -7.70
CA ALA A 195 -25.35 5.30 -8.69
C ALA A 195 -25.27 6.26 -9.89
N ARG A 196 -25.17 5.71 -11.11
CA ARG A 196 -25.27 6.48 -12.36
C ARG A 196 -26.56 6.14 -13.09
N GLY A 197 -27.64 6.83 -12.74
CA GLY A 197 -28.95 6.64 -13.39
C GLY A 197 -29.98 6.07 -12.42
N GLN A 198 -30.74 5.04 -12.84
CA GLN A 198 -31.63 4.33 -11.92
C GLN A 198 -30.78 3.35 -11.10
N PRO A 199 -30.65 3.53 -9.77
CA PRO A 199 -29.81 2.67 -8.95
C PRO A 199 -30.35 1.25 -9.00
N GLY A 200 -29.52 0.32 -9.50
CA GLY A 200 -29.75 -1.10 -9.30
C GLY A 200 -29.61 -1.43 -7.82
N LYS A 201 -30.37 -2.41 -7.33
CA LYS A 201 -30.11 -2.93 -5.99
C LYS A 201 -28.85 -3.79 -6.04
N VAL A 202 -27.80 -3.34 -5.36
CA VAL A 202 -26.56 -4.09 -5.20
C VAL A 202 -26.50 -4.62 -3.77
N TYR A 203 -26.14 -5.88 -3.60
CA TYR A 203 -26.00 -6.54 -2.32
C TYR A 203 -24.58 -7.02 -2.13
N ALA A 204 -24.13 -7.08 -0.88
CA ALA A 204 -22.82 -7.60 -0.52
C ALA A 204 -22.86 -8.51 0.70
N CYS A 205 -21.94 -9.47 0.77
CA CYS A 205 -21.78 -10.36 1.91
C CYS A 205 -20.28 -10.62 2.18
N GLU A 206 -19.94 -10.85 3.44
CA GLU A 206 -18.59 -11.22 3.88
C GLU A 206 -18.43 -12.74 4.06
N ALA A 207 -17.20 -13.24 3.95
CA ALA A 207 -16.79 -14.62 4.30
C ALA A 207 -17.77 -15.74 3.92
N GLY A 208 -18.09 -15.81 2.63
CA GLY A 208 -18.93 -16.88 2.06
C GLY A 208 -20.42 -16.74 2.36
N CYS A 209 -20.90 -15.52 2.62
CA CYS A 209 -22.33 -15.22 2.84
C CYS A 209 -22.97 -16.03 3.98
N LEU A 210 -22.27 -16.27 5.10
CA LEU A 210 -22.90 -16.90 6.27
C LEU A 210 -24.00 -16.03 6.89
N ARG A 211 -23.80 -14.71 6.87
CA ARG A 211 -24.80 -13.72 7.28
C ARG A 211 -25.65 -13.31 6.09
N GLU A 212 -26.84 -12.79 6.39
CA GLU A 212 -27.74 -12.22 5.39
C GLU A 212 -27.00 -11.14 4.57
N PRO A 213 -27.07 -11.17 3.22
CA PRO A 213 -26.49 -10.13 2.39
C PRO A 213 -27.07 -8.76 2.71
N VAL A 214 -26.20 -7.75 2.74
CA VAL A 214 -26.56 -6.36 3.04
C VAL A 214 -26.77 -5.60 1.73
N GLU A 215 -27.86 -4.83 1.64
CA GLU A 215 -28.11 -3.92 0.51
C GLU A 215 -27.16 -2.71 0.58
N LEU A 216 -26.33 -2.56 -0.44
CA LEU A 216 -25.41 -1.45 -0.59
C LEU A 216 -26.15 -0.19 -1.06
N THR A 217 -26.42 0.71 -0.14
CA THR A 217 -26.98 2.04 -0.42
C THR A 217 -25.88 3.07 -0.76
N ALA A 218 -26.22 4.06 -1.59
CA ALA A 218 -25.38 5.25 -1.87
C ALA A 218 -25.29 6.23 -0.69
N ALA A 219 -25.24 5.71 0.55
CA ALA A 219 -25.14 6.52 1.75
C ALA A 219 -23.75 7.16 1.83
N PRO A 220 -23.63 8.42 2.30
CA PRO A 220 -22.36 9.14 2.32
C PRO A 220 -21.29 8.50 3.23
N GLY A 221 -21.70 7.65 4.18
CA GLY A 221 -20.78 6.88 5.04
C GLY A 221 -20.31 5.55 4.45
N GLY A 222 -20.86 5.09 3.33
CA GLY A 222 -20.64 3.74 2.80
C GLY A 222 -21.03 2.63 3.77
N HIS A 223 -20.60 1.41 3.45
CA HIS A 223 -20.82 0.19 4.24
C HIS A 223 -19.49 -0.39 4.69
N THR A 224 -19.41 -0.83 5.94
CA THR A 224 -18.19 -1.41 6.52
C THR A 224 -18.36 -2.90 6.79
N PHE A 225 -17.39 -3.70 6.35
CA PHE A 225 -17.34 -5.14 6.58
C PHE A 225 -16.07 -5.53 7.32
N SER A 226 -16.19 -6.48 8.24
CA SER A 226 -15.05 -7.02 8.97
C SER A 226 -14.28 -8.02 8.09
N VAL A 227 -12.95 -7.99 8.13
CA VAL A 227 -12.16 -8.99 7.40
C VAL A 227 -12.19 -10.32 8.16
N MET A 228 -12.82 -11.30 7.54
CA MET A 228 -12.97 -12.66 8.04
C MET A 228 -12.30 -13.63 7.06
N VAL A 229 -11.50 -14.57 7.57
CA VAL A 229 -10.75 -15.54 6.77
C VAL A 229 -11.32 -16.94 6.99
N THR A 230 -11.61 -17.64 5.90
CA THR A 230 -12.19 -19.00 5.95
C THR A 230 -11.13 -20.08 5.76
N GLN A 231 -11.44 -21.32 6.17
CA GLN A 231 -10.64 -22.51 5.85
C GLN A 231 -11.51 -23.51 5.05
N PRO A 232 -11.20 -23.83 3.78
CA PRO A 232 -10.13 -23.24 2.95
C PRO A 232 -10.36 -21.75 2.65
N ILE A 233 -9.31 -21.04 2.22
CA ILE A 233 -9.38 -19.61 1.92
C ILE A 233 -10.37 -19.38 0.77
N THR A 234 -11.42 -18.60 1.05
CA THR A 234 -12.41 -18.14 0.07
C THR A 234 -12.31 -16.61 -0.07
N PRO A 235 -12.89 -16.03 -1.14
CA PRO A 235 -13.00 -14.58 -1.26
C PRO A 235 -13.56 -13.91 0.00
N LEU A 236 -13.02 -12.73 0.32
CA LEU A 236 -13.33 -11.98 1.54
C LEU A 236 -14.68 -11.28 1.46
N LEU A 237 -15.05 -10.82 0.25
CA LEU A 237 -16.28 -10.09 -0.03
C LEU A 237 -16.87 -10.55 -1.36
N TYR A 238 -18.20 -10.71 -1.40
CA TYR A 238 -18.96 -10.98 -2.61
C TYR A 238 -19.98 -9.87 -2.83
N ILE A 239 -20.10 -9.39 -4.06
CA ILE A 239 -21.02 -8.31 -4.45
C ILE A 239 -21.84 -8.77 -5.66
N SER A 240 -23.17 -8.71 -5.57
CA SER A 240 -24.07 -9.08 -6.67
C SER A 240 -25.31 -8.19 -6.70
N THR A 241 -25.98 -8.10 -7.84
CA THR A 241 -27.34 -7.51 -7.88
C THR A 241 -28.45 -8.52 -7.60
N ASP A 242 -28.12 -9.81 -7.53
CA ASP A 242 -29.07 -10.87 -7.24
C ASP A 242 -28.91 -11.35 -5.79
N LEU A 243 -29.89 -11.02 -4.96
CA LEU A 243 -29.92 -11.42 -3.57
C LEU A 243 -30.01 -12.95 -3.41
N THR A 244 -30.79 -13.61 -4.26
CA THR A 244 -31.01 -15.06 -4.18
C THR A 244 -29.74 -15.82 -4.52
N HIS A 245 -29.00 -15.35 -5.52
CA HIS A 245 -27.69 -15.89 -5.86
C HIS A 245 -26.71 -15.83 -4.68
N LEU A 246 -26.64 -14.70 -3.95
CA LEU A 246 -25.78 -14.59 -2.76
C LEU A 246 -26.23 -15.50 -1.62
N GLN A 247 -27.54 -15.67 -1.43
CA GLN A 247 -28.09 -16.58 -0.42
C GLN A 247 -27.79 -18.05 -0.77
N ASP A 248 -27.80 -18.41 -2.05
CA ASP A 248 -27.49 -19.76 -2.53
C ASP A 248 -26.00 -20.10 -2.44
N LEU A 249 -25.11 -19.11 -2.55
CA LEU A 249 -23.67 -19.31 -2.33
C LEU A 249 -23.37 -19.93 -0.96
N ARG A 250 -24.14 -19.56 0.07
CA ARG A 250 -24.03 -20.15 1.42
C ARG A 250 -24.14 -21.67 1.40
N HIS A 251 -24.98 -22.23 0.52
CA HIS A 251 -25.25 -23.66 0.46
C HIS A 251 -24.25 -24.44 -0.40
N THR A 252 -23.47 -23.74 -1.23
CA THR A 252 -22.49 -24.37 -2.12
C THR A 252 -21.06 -24.28 -1.59
N LEU A 253 -20.79 -23.38 -0.64
CA LEU A 253 -19.47 -23.21 -0.03
C LEU A 253 -19.24 -24.19 1.12
N HIS A 254 -18.35 -25.16 0.88
CA HIS A 254 -17.91 -26.13 1.89
C HIS A 254 -16.83 -25.54 2.81
N LEU A 255 -17.25 -24.79 3.84
CA LEU A 255 -16.34 -24.19 4.82
C LEU A 255 -16.16 -25.10 6.04
N LYS A 256 -14.92 -25.24 6.52
CA LYS A 256 -14.59 -25.97 7.76
C LYS A 256 -14.57 -25.07 8.99
N ALA A 257 -14.04 -23.85 8.84
CA ALA A 257 -13.94 -22.86 9.91
C ALA A 257 -13.88 -21.44 9.34
N ILE A 258 -14.28 -20.46 10.15
CA ILE A 258 -14.11 -19.02 9.88
C ILE A 258 -13.40 -18.42 11.08
N LEU A 259 -12.31 -17.73 10.80
CA LEU A 259 -11.45 -17.08 11.78
C LEU A 259 -11.44 -15.59 11.49
N ALA A 260 -11.42 -14.77 12.53
CA ALA A 260 -11.12 -13.36 12.33
C ALA A 260 -9.70 -13.22 11.76
N HIS A 261 -9.45 -12.15 11.01
CA HIS A 261 -8.13 -11.90 10.42
C HIS A 261 -6.96 -12.05 11.43
N ASP A 262 -7.08 -11.46 12.62
CA ASP A 262 -6.05 -11.55 13.66
C ASP A 262 -5.80 -12.99 14.14
N GLU A 263 -6.86 -13.79 14.25
CA GLU A 263 -6.77 -15.18 14.68
C GLU A 263 -6.12 -16.04 13.60
N HIS A 264 -6.41 -15.76 12.33
CA HIS A 264 -5.77 -16.40 11.20
C HIS A 264 -4.27 -16.09 11.17
N MET A 265 -3.88 -14.83 11.33
CA MET A 265 -2.48 -14.42 11.41
C MET A 265 -1.74 -15.06 12.58
N ALA A 266 -2.38 -15.12 13.75
CA ALA A 266 -1.79 -15.77 14.92
C ALA A 266 -1.58 -17.29 14.75
N GLN A 267 -2.40 -17.96 13.92
CA GLN A 267 -2.23 -19.37 13.61
C GLN A 267 -1.15 -19.63 12.56
N GLN A 268 -0.98 -18.72 11.60
CA GLN A 268 0.00 -18.85 10.52
C GLN A 268 1.42 -18.55 11.00
N ASP A 269 1.58 -17.53 11.84
CA ASP A 269 2.83 -17.18 12.51
C ASP A 269 2.72 -17.36 14.03
N PRO A 270 2.63 -18.60 14.54
CA PRO A 270 2.75 -18.84 15.96
C PRO A 270 4.21 -18.54 16.31
N GLY A 271 4.46 -17.39 16.93
CA GLY A 271 5.80 -16.98 17.33
C GLY A 271 6.59 -18.11 18.02
N LEU A 272 7.92 -18.00 18.03
CA LEU A 272 8.81 -19.04 18.58
C LEU A 272 8.32 -19.56 19.94
N PRO A 273 8.24 -20.89 20.11
CA PRO A 273 7.61 -21.50 21.28
C PRO A 273 8.30 -21.04 22.56
N PHE A 274 7.53 -20.92 23.65
CA PHE A 274 8.04 -20.49 24.96
C PHE A 274 9.31 -21.25 25.41
N LEU A 275 9.42 -22.54 25.05
CA LEU A 275 10.59 -23.38 25.33
C LEU A 275 11.89 -22.89 24.65
N PHE A 276 11.79 -22.30 23.45
CA PHE A 276 12.94 -21.74 22.74
C PHE A 276 13.55 -20.58 23.54
N TRP A 277 12.72 -19.66 24.01
CA TRP A 277 13.17 -18.53 24.83
C TRP A 277 13.76 -18.98 26.17
N PHE A 278 13.19 -20.01 26.78
CA PHE A 278 13.76 -20.61 27.99
C PHE A 278 15.15 -21.21 27.73
N SER A 279 15.33 -21.91 26.62
CA SER A 279 16.63 -22.45 26.21
C SER A 279 17.67 -21.36 25.96
N VAL A 280 17.30 -20.29 25.26
CA VAL A 280 18.20 -19.14 24.99
C VAL A 280 18.60 -18.44 26.28
N ALA A 281 17.63 -18.15 27.16
CA ALA A 281 17.89 -17.53 28.46
C ALA A 281 18.80 -18.41 29.35
N SER A 282 18.58 -19.72 29.34
CA SER A 282 19.43 -20.68 30.06
C SER A 282 20.86 -20.69 29.52
N LEU A 283 21.05 -20.70 28.20
CA LEU A 283 22.38 -20.69 27.57
C LEU A 283 23.14 -19.42 27.89
N ILE A 284 22.47 -18.26 27.79
CA ILE A 284 23.05 -16.95 28.17
C ILE A 284 23.49 -16.99 29.64
N THR A 285 22.63 -17.48 30.53
CA THR A 285 22.93 -17.55 31.97
C THR A 285 24.15 -18.43 32.25
N LEU A 286 24.20 -19.64 31.68
CA LEU A 286 25.33 -20.57 31.85
C LEU A 286 26.64 -19.99 31.31
N PHE A 287 26.58 -19.31 30.17
CA PHE A 287 27.74 -18.64 29.58
C PHE A 287 28.28 -17.53 30.50
N HIS A 288 27.41 -16.69 31.06
CA HIS A 288 27.83 -15.63 31.98
C HIS A 288 28.41 -16.18 33.28
N LEU A 289 27.84 -17.27 33.82
CA LEU A 289 28.40 -17.96 34.99
C LEU A 289 29.79 -18.55 34.69
N PHE A 290 30.00 -19.08 33.48
CA PHE A 290 31.29 -19.59 33.05
C PHE A 290 32.34 -18.48 32.91
N LEU A 291 31.97 -17.34 32.30
CA LEU A 291 32.84 -16.16 32.22
C LEU A 291 33.21 -15.63 33.61
N PHE A 292 32.23 -15.52 34.51
CA PHE A 292 32.49 -15.10 35.88
C PHE A 292 33.44 -16.07 36.60
N LYS A 293 33.25 -17.38 36.40
CA LYS A 293 34.14 -18.41 36.96
C LYS A 293 35.57 -18.30 36.41
N LEU A 294 35.75 -18.03 35.12
CA LEU A 294 37.09 -17.84 34.54
C LEU A 294 37.78 -16.60 35.12
N ILE A 295 37.09 -15.46 35.15
CA ILE A 295 37.63 -14.21 35.72
C ILE A 295 37.95 -14.39 37.21
N TYR A 296 37.07 -15.02 37.98
CA TYR A 296 37.30 -15.27 39.40
C TYR A 296 38.48 -16.21 39.63
N ASN A 297 38.64 -17.26 38.83
CA ASN A 297 39.75 -18.20 38.97
C ASN A 297 41.09 -17.57 38.57
N GLU A 298 41.10 -16.60 37.65
CA GLU A 298 42.31 -15.90 37.23
C GLU A 298 42.72 -14.78 38.21
N TYR A 299 41.77 -14.04 38.77
CA TYR A 299 42.04 -12.95 39.73
C TYR A 299 42.06 -13.38 41.20
N CYS A 300 41.41 -14.49 41.57
CA CYS A 300 41.29 -14.96 42.96
C CYS A 300 41.67 -16.44 43.14
N GLY A 301 42.23 -17.11 42.12
CA GLY A 301 42.70 -18.50 42.23
C GLY A 301 44.05 -18.62 42.96
N PRO A 302 44.33 -19.79 43.59
CA PRO A 302 45.56 -20.06 44.33
C PRO A 302 46.77 -20.15 43.37
N GLY A 303 47.30 -18.99 43.01
CA GLY A 303 48.39 -18.82 42.05
C GLY A 303 48.67 -17.37 41.63
N ALA A 304 47.84 -16.40 42.04
CA ALA A 304 48.10 -14.98 41.79
C ALA A 304 49.37 -14.50 42.53
N LYS A 305 50.47 -14.42 41.77
CA LYS A 305 51.71 -13.74 42.19
C LYS A 305 51.40 -12.27 42.50
N PRO A 306 51.71 -11.76 43.70
CA PRO A 306 51.59 -10.34 43.98
C PRO A 306 52.74 -9.60 43.28
N LEU A 307 52.48 -9.03 42.10
CA LEU A 307 53.37 -8.06 41.48
C LEU A 307 53.21 -6.68 42.14
N PHE A 308 53.40 -6.58 43.44
CA PHE A 308 53.70 -5.30 44.11
C PHE A 308 54.51 -5.55 45.39
N ARG A 309 55.85 -5.58 45.24
CA ARG A 309 56.81 -5.55 46.34
C ARG A 309 57.22 -4.11 46.60
N SER A 310 56.46 -3.38 47.42
CA SER A 310 56.92 -2.14 48.03
C SER A 310 57.44 -2.42 49.44
N LYS A 311 58.77 -2.29 49.61
CA LYS A 311 59.44 -2.20 50.91
C LYS A 311 58.93 -0.98 51.69
N LEU A 312 58.42 -1.19 52.90
CA LEU A 312 58.43 -0.26 54.03
C LEU A 312 59.26 -0.96 55.12
N GLY A 313 60.17 -0.37 55.89
CA GLY A 313 60.67 0.98 56.03
C GLY A 313 61.70 0.94 57.17
N HIS A 314 62.67 1.84 57.17
CA HIS A 314 63.41 2.21 58.39
C HIS A 314 63.52 3.74 58.38
N ALA A 315 63.04 4.35 59.45
CA ALA A 315 62.95 5.78 59.67
C ALA A 315 64.28 6.39 60.12
N VAL A 316 64.64 7.58 59.62
CA VAL A 316 65.35 8.63 60.38
C VAL A 316 65.01 10.02 59.78
N LEU A 317 64.62 10.93 60.67
CA LEU A 317 64.56 12.40 60.67
C LEU A 317 65.19 13.20 59.50
N ALA A 318 64.45 14.17 58.93
CA ALA A 318 64.68 15.62 59.06
C ALA A 318 64.07 16.47 57.90
N ARG A 319 63.36 17.54 58.29
CA ARG A 319 63.17 18.87 57.63
C ARG A 319 62.60 19.00 56.19
N GLY A 320 61.53 19.81 56.10
CA GLY A 320 61.28 20.77 55.00
C GLY A 320 60.08 20.46 54.08
N GLY A 321 59.02 21.30 54.11
CA GLY A 321 57.85 21.22 53.21
C GLY A 321 58.10 21.80 51.79
N PRO A 322 57.09 22.27 51.02
CA PRO A 322 55.63 22.12 51.12
C PRO A 322 54.91 21.67 49.81
N GLN A 323 53.59 21.48 49.90
CA GLN A 323 52.54 21.59 48.86
C GLN A 323 52.60 20.77 47.54
N ALA A 324 51.57 19.93 47.33
CA ALA A 324 50.68 20.00 46.16
C ALA A 324 49.50 19.02 46.31
N THR A 325 48.29 19.54 46.22
CA THR A 325 47.01 18.83 46.12
C THR A 325 46.77 18.38 44.68
N GLU A 326 46.38 17.12 44.45
CA GLU A 326 45.70 16.74 43.20
C GLU A 326 44.75 15.54 43.38
N SER A 327 43.65 15.65 42.65
CA SER A 327 42.35 15.01 42.79
C SER A 327 42.25 13.59 42.23
N MET A 328 41.43 12.74 42.88
CA MET A 328 40.96 11.46 42.36
C MET A 328 40.01 11.65 41.17
N ALA A 329 40.35 11.07 40.01
CA ALA A 329 39.41 10.80 38.93
C ALA A 329 38.99 9.32 38.99
N ALA A 330 37.70 9.07 39.23
CA ALA A 330 37.08 7.76 39.15
C ALA A 330 36.76 7.43 37.67
N VAL A 331 37.28 6.31 37.18
CA VAL A 331 36.97 5.76 35.86
C VAL A 331 35.74 4.87 35.97
N ALA A 332 34.61 5.34 35.44
CA ALA A 332 33.38 4.57 35.27
C ALA A 332 33.40 3.85 33.91
N TRP A 333 33.18 2.54 33.90
CA TRP A 333 32.98 1.74 32.68
C TRP A 333 31.48 1.61 32.37
N PRO A 334 30.99 2.02 31.17
CA PRO A 334 29.58 1.95 30.80
C PRO A 334 29.27 0.64 30.05
N GLY A 335 28.55 -0.28 30.69
CA GLY A 335 28.13 -1.52 30.02
C GLY A 335 26.86 -2.19 30.56
N TRP A 336 26.30 -1.70 31.67
CA TRP A 336 25.19 -2.37 32.36
C TRP A 336 23.81 -1.71 32.20
N GLN A 337 23.68 -0.64 31.42
CA GLN A 337 22.40 0.07 31.25
C GLN A 337 21.58 -0.32 30.02
N GLN A 338 22.05 -1.21 29.13
CA GLN A 338 21.29 -1.59 27.92
C GLN A 338 20.45 -2.88 28.06
N ALA A 339 20.62 -3.66 29.13
CA ALA A 339 19.86 -4.91 29.31
C ALA A 339 18.50 -4.72 29.99
N LEU A 340 18.31 -3.64 30.78
CA LEU A 340 17.07 -3.40 31.52
C LEU A 340 16.01 -2.59 30.74
N THR A 341 16.37 -1.99 29.61
CA THR A 341 15.44 -1.27 28.72
C THR A 341 14.78 -2.19 27.67
N LEU A 342 15.34 -3.35 27.36
CA LEU A 342 14.76 -4.29 26.38
C LEU A 342 13.63 -5.17 26.95
N VAL A 343 13.60 -5.41 28.27
CA VAL A 343 12.51 -6.16 28.92
C VAL A 343 11.29 -5.28 29.20
N SER A 344 11.46 -3.96 29.31
CA SER A 344 10.35 -3.01 29.53
C SER A 344 9.74 -2.48 28.22
N PHE A 345 10.45 -2.52 27.09
CA PHE A 345 9.90 -2.09 25.79
C PHE A 345 8.95 -3.12 25.15
N ALA A 346 9.03 -4.38 25.55
CA ALA A 346 8.12 -5.44 25.06
C ALA A 346 6.71 -5.39 25.69
N ARG A 347 6.42 -4.43 26.57
CA ARG A 347 5.11 -4.32 27.25
C ARG A 347 4.37 -3.00 27.03
N THR A 348 4.95 -2.03 26.32
CA THR A 348 4.26 -0.78 25.98
C THR A 348 4.59 -0.38 24.56
N GLY A 349 3.66 -0.60 23.63
CA GLY A 349 3.71 -0.04 22.29
C GLY A 349 3.76 1.49 22.37
N GLY A 350 4.89 2.07 21.97
CA GLY A 350 5.14 3.50 22.05
C GLY A 350 5.88 3.99 20.83
N SER A 351 5.14 4.59 19.90
CA SER A 351 5.62 5.28 18.70
C SER A 351 6.53 6.45 19.09
N GLN A 352 7.75 6.51 18.52
CA GLN A 352 8.55 7.74 18.54
C GLN A 352 8.91 8.21 17.12
N ARG A 353 8.47 9.45 16.91
CA ARG A 353 8.62 10.36 15.79
C ARG A 353 10.10 10.75 15.62
N LEU A 354 10.73 10.36 14.51
CA LEU A 354 12.09 10.79 14.18
C LEU A 354 12.08 12.20 13.57
N ARG A 355 12.88 13.10 14.16
CA ARG A 355 13.17 14.46 13.70
C ARG A 355 14.16 14.44 12.54
N GLU A 356 13.93 15.36 11.59
CA GLU A 356 14.81 15.68 10.47
C GLU A 356 16.20 16.19 10.89
N PRO A 357 17.25 15.93 10.09
CA PRO A 357 18.43 16.77 10.00
C PRO A 357 18.35 17.74 8.80
N GLY A 358 18.57 19.03 9.08
CA GLY A 358 18.62 20.13 8.11
C GLY A 358 19.84 20.15 7.17
N PRO A 359 19.96 21.19 6.31
CA PRO A 359 20.51 21.06 4.96
C PRO A 359 22.02 21.29 4.86
N CYS A 360 22.70 20.48 4.04
CA CYS A 360 24.07 20.74 3.59
C CYS A 360 24.10 21.33 2.17
N ARG A 361 24.94 22.36 2.03
CA ARG A 361 25.15 23.27 0.89
C ARG A 361 25.65 22.57 -0.39
N GLN A 362 25.23 23.12 -1.53
CA GLN A 362 25.75 22.88 -2.89
C GLN A 362 27.17 23.45 -3.09
N PRO A 363 27.90 22.90 -4.09
CA PRO A 363 28.73 23.70 -5.00
C PRO A 363 28.40 23.44 -6.50
N PRO A 364 28.94 24.24 -7.44
CA PRO A 364 28.14 24.86 -8.51
C PRO A 364 28.27 24.23 -9.92
N PHE A 365 27.31 24.63 -10.76
CA PHE A 365 27.32 24.82 -12.23
C PHE A 365 28.51 24.29 -13.05
N ALA A 366 28.19 23.45 -14.04
CA ALA A 366 28.92 23.42 -15.32
C ALA A 366 27.91 23.31 -16.48
N GLN A 367 27.99 24.29 -17.38
CA GLN A 367 27.25 24.41 -18.63
C GLN A 367 27.91 23.54 -19.70
N THR A 368 27.14 22.83 -20.52
CA THR A 368 27.48 22.53 -21.92
C THR A 368 26.23 22.28 -22.76
N ALA A 369 26.22 22.84 -23.95
CA ALA A 369 25.12 22.97 -24.92
C ALA A 369 25.13 21.82 -25.97
N PRO A 370 24.27 21.82 -27.00
CA PRO A 370 23.63 20.61 -27.54
C PRO A 370 24.32 20.02 -28.78
N GLY A 371 24.07 18.72 -29.02
CA GLY A 371 24.41 18.03 -30.26
C GLY A 371 23.19 17.34 -30.86
N ALA A 372 22.67 17.88 -31.95
CA ALA A 372 21.65 17.26 -32.77
C ALA A 372 22.24 16.10 -33.59
N LEU A 373 21.52 14.98 -33.69
CA LEU A 373 21.69 14.05 -34.81
C LEU A 373 20.35 13.45 -35.24
N LEU A 374 19.96 13.81 -36.46
CA LEU A 374 18.93 13.18 -37.28
C LEU A 374 19.28 11.70 -37.53
N LEU A 375 18.29 10.80 -37.47
CA LEU A 375 18.20 9.64 -38.36
C LEU A 375 16.76 9.11 -38.43
N ARG A 376 16.26 9.05 -39.66
CA ARG A 376 14.98 8.48 -40.13
C ARG A 376 14.98 6.95 -39.97
N ALA A 377 13.84 6.36 -39.56
CA ALA A 377 13.15 5.28 -40.30
C ALA A 377 11.89 4.75 -39.56
N GLY A 378 10.73 4.86 -40.22
CA GLY A 378 9.58 3.93 -40.24
C GLY A 378 9.04 3.29 -38.94
N VAL A 379 8.08 3.95 -38.29
CA VAL A 379 7.12 3.31 -37.35
C VAL A 379 5.72 3.88 -37.64
N PRO A 380 4.64 3.06 -37.67
CA PRO A 380 3.29 3.51 -38.01
C PRO A 380 2.77 4.63 -37.11
N ARG A 381 2.01 5.56 -37.70
CA ARG A 381 1.59 6.85 -37.12
C ARG A 381 0.76 6.78 -35.82
N SER A 382 0.31 5.61 -35.38
CA SER A 382 -0.39 5.44 -34.10
C SER A 382 0.55 5.32 -32.89
N THR A 383 1.84 5.05 -33.10
CA THR A 383 2.82 4.83 -32.02
C THR A 383 3.67 6.09 -31.74
N ALA A 384 3.63 7.09 -32.63
CA ALA A 384 4.51 8.25 -32.57
C ALA A 384 4.08 9.31 -31.53
N LEU A 385 2.81 9.35 -31.12
CA LEU A 385 2.34 10.37 -30.18
C LEU A 385 2.76 10.11 -28.71
N CYS A 386 3.08 8.86 -28.35
CA CYS A 386 3.64 8.54 -27.02
C CYS A 386 5.02 9.17 -26.77
N ALA A 387 5.76 9.55 -27.83
CA ALA A 387 7.16 9.94 -27.73
C ALA A 387 7.38 11.44 -27.43
N LEU A 388 6.36 12.30 -27.50
CA LEU A 388 6.54 13.76 -27.48
C LEU A 388 6.08 14.46 -26.19
N LEU A 389 5.48 13.74 -25.22
CA LEU A 389 5.05 14.31 -23.93
C LEU A 389 5.85 13.69 -22.77
N GLY A 390 7.17 13.80 -22.85
CA GLY A 390 8.06 13.58 -21.71
C GLY A 390 8.47 14.93 -21.14
N THR A 391 8.36 15.06 -19.81
CA THR A 391 8.89 16.16 -18.96
C THR A 391 7.94 17.27 -18.47
N VAL A 392 6.67 17.00 -18.15
CA VAL A 392 5.98 17.73 -17.05
C VAL A 392 4.98 16.80 -16.35
N ALA A 393 5.34 16.27 -15.19
CA ALA A 393 4.37 15.74 -14.23
C ALA A 393 3.96 16.91 -13.32
N PRO A 394 2.68 17.35 -13.30
CA PRO A 394 2.30 18.46 -12.46
C PRO A 394 2.00 17.99 -11.03
N LYS A 395 2.79 18.49 -10.08
CA LYS A 395 2.72 18.22 -8.63
C LYS A 395 1.46 18.76 -7.90
N HIS A 396 0.48 19.35 -8.60
CA HIS A 396 -0.59 20.15 -7.98
C HIS A 396 -2.04 19.77 -8.34
N TRP A 397 -2.31 18.50 -8.68
CA TRP A 397 -3.67 18.12 -9.15
C TRP A 397 -4.57 17.44 -8.12
N TRP A 398 -4.20 17.36 -6.84
CA TRP A 398 -5.05 16.70 -5.83
C TRP A 398 -4.97 17.37 -4.45
N THR A 399 -6.00 18.14 -4.10
CA THR A 399 -6.57 18.26 -2.74
C THR A 399 -8.03 18.68 -2.89
N PRO A 400 -8.97 17.93 -2.30
CA PRO A 400 -10.05 18.54 -1.54
C PRO A 400 -9.84 18.15 -0.08
N GLU A 401 -9.63 19.19 0.73
CA GLU A 401 -9.52 19.13 2.17
C GLU A 401 -10.89 18.73 2.75
N LEU A 402 -11.06 17.46 3.11
CA LEU A 402 -12.14 17.03 3.99
C LEU A 402 -11.79 17.49 5.42
N ALA A 403 -12.10 18.75 5.70
CA ALA A 403 -12.04 19.33 7.03
C ALA A 403 -13.16 18.73 7.90
N LEU A 404 -12.85 17.66 8.64
CA LEU A 404 -13.58 17.27 9.84
C LEU A 404 -13.13 18.16 10.99
N GLU A 405 -13.63 19.39 11.04
CA GLU A 405 -13.50 20.26 12.21
C GLU A 405 -14.71 20.05 13.13
N GLY A 406 -14.49 19.31 14.22
CA GLY A 406 -15.42 19.21 15.32
C GLY A 406 -15.50 20.55 16.05
N ARG A 407 -16.61 21.27 15.87
CA ARG A 407 -16.99 22.40 16.72
C ARG A 407 -18.17 22.01 17.59
N VAL A 408 -17.87 21.79 18.87
CA VAL A 408 -18.82 21.75 19.98
C VAL A 408 -19.51 23.12 20.09
N PRO A 409 -20.85 23.22 20.05
CA PRO A 409 -21.52 24.42 20.53
C PRO A 409 -21.76 24.27 22.04
N GLY A 410 -21.18 25.20 22.79
CA GLY A 410 -21.46 25.38 24.22
C GLY A 410 -22.94 25.69 24.43
N GLY A 411 -23.49 25.11 25.49
CA GLY A 411 -24.78 25.49 26.01
C GLY A 411 -24.70 26.80 26.79
N GLU A 412 -25.57 27.73 26.48
CA GLU A 412 -26.09 28.71 27.42
C GLU A 412 -27.59 28.85 27.15
N GLY A 413 -28.39 28.68 28.20
CA GLY A 413 -29.84 28.74 28.15
C GLY A 413 -30.37 30.17 28.18
N ALA A 414 -31.59 30.33 27.69
CA ALA A 414 -32.48 31.36 28.17
C ALA A 414 -33.93 30.88 27.99
N ALA A 415 -34.61 30.76 29.12
CA ALA A 415 -36.05 30.54 29.24
C ALA A 415 -36.80 31.89 29.23
N ALA A 416 -38.12 31.78 29.07
CA ALA A 416 -39.17 32.80 29.18
C ALA A 416 -39.31 33.73 27.95
N GLY A 417 -40.50 34.03 27.44
CA GLY A 417 -41.89 33.78 27.86
C GLY A 417 -42.79 34.73 27.05
N LEU A 418 -44.08 34.36 26.97
CA LEU A 418 -45.21 34.96 26.21
C LEU A 418 -45.34 34.51 24.75
#